data_AF-X1D335-F1
#
_entry.id   AF-X1D335-F1
#
_cell.length_a   1.000
_cell.length_b   1.000
_cell.length_c   1.000
_cell.angle_alpha   90.00
_cell.angle_beta   90.00
_cell.angle_gamma   90.00
#
_symmetry.space_group_name_H-M   'P 1'
#
loop_
_entity.id
_entity.type
_entity.pdbx_description
1 polymer ?
#
loop_
_entity_poly.entity_id
_entity_poly.type
_entity_poly.pdbx_seq_one_letter_code
_entity_poly.pdbx_strand_id
1 'polypeptide(L)'
;LRFSGDPNNAVQQMYVKLNGFKVTYDGDAENIRRTGWQMWYIDLASLGVSLSNVTELSIGFERSGAVGGQGVVYFDGIRLYSHDRQLITPAEPGTANLVGHWQFEEASGTLFDQSDNHNDGTSFQGVLYQQTGQVGYALGFDGIDDYVVVGTTGTPTDTFSFGGWLKTSATHEIDGESISGTVGTAGQRYAFDPAHGGDADGGAGLSVGTNGILVYEHGSSYMPATAVYQADIGNDWNHIMIVYDNKQPTIYLNGLAVRTGLTSPRAVVNAPIQFGGMAYGFFD
;
A
#
# COMPACT_ATOMS: atom_id res chain seq x y z
N LEU A 1 -22.86 1.71 -7.44
CA LEU A 1 -23.56 1.68 -6.14
C LEU A 1 -22.61 1.12 -5.07
N ARG A 2 -22.82 1.42 -3.79
CA ARG A 2 -22.09 0.79 -2.68
C ARG A 2 -23.01 -0.07 -1.85
N PHE A 3 -22.45 -1.13 -1.26
CA PHE A 3 -23.18 -2.02 -0.37
C PHE A 3 -22.30 -2.50 0.79
N SER A 4 -22.92 -2.82 1.92
CA SER A 4 -22.27 -3.43 3.09
C SER A 4 -23.20 -4.49 3.67
N GLY A 5 -22.62 -5.62 4.07
CA GLY A 5 -23.33 -6.80 4.51
C GLY A 5 -23.25 -7.04 6.02
N ASP A 6 -23.85 -8.15 6.43
CA ASP A 6 -23.75 -8.71 7.78
C ASP A 6 -23.15 -10.12 7.70
N PRO A 7 -22.19 -10.50 8.56
CA PRO A 7 -21.56 -11.83 8.53
C PRO A 7 -22.55 -13.00 8.60
N ASN A 8 -23.74 -12.79 9.17
CA ASN A 8 -24.78 -13.81 9.31
C ASN A 8 -25.71 -13.91 8.10
N ASN A 9 -25.50 -13.11 7.04
CA ASN A 9 -26.34 -13.15 5.86
C ASN A 9 -26.32 -14.54 5.21
N ALA A 10 -27.50 -15.03 4.83
CA ALA A 10 -27.61 -16.17 3.95
C ALA A 10 -27.10 -15.78 2.55
N VAL A 11 -26.18 -16.57 2.00
CA VAL A 11 -25.50 -16.27 0.74
C VAL A 11 -26.49 -16.27 -0.41
N GLN A 12 -26.60 -15.14 -1.10
CA GLN A 12 -27.44 -14.97 -2.28
C GLN A 12 -26.77 -14.02 -3.27
N GLN A 13 -26.82 -14.35 -4.55
CA GLN A 13 -26.26 -13.47 -5.58
C GLN A 13 -27.09 -12.18 -5.68
N MET A 14 -26.44 -11.04 -5.53
CA MET A 14 -27.09 -9.73 -5.70
C MET A 14 -27.29 -9.41 -7.19
N TYR A 15 -28.32 -8.64 -7.53
CA TYR A 15 -28.55 -8.12 -8.88
C TYR A 15 -29.16 -6.71 -8.85
N VAL A 16 -29.04 -6.00 -9.99
CA VAL A 16 -29.79 -4.79 -10.31
C VAL A 16 -30.67 -5.07 -11.53
N LYS A 17 -31.87 -4.51 -11.57
CA LYS A 17 -32.72 -4.48 -12.76
C LYS A 17 -33.00 -3.05 -13.18
N LEU A 18 -32.95 -2.80 -14.49
CA LEU A 18 -33.36 -1.56 -15.12
C LEU A 18 -34.43 -1.87 -16.17
N ASN A 19 -35.64 -1.33 -15.99
CA ASN A 19 -36.78 -1.60 -16.87
C ASN A 19 -36.94 -3.10 -17.21
N GLY A 20 -36.78 -3.97 -16.21
CA GLY A 20 -36.85 -5.43 -16.38
C GLY A 20 -35.56 -6.13 -16.83
N PHE A 21 -34.56 -5.42 -17.37
CA PHE A 21 -33.26 -6.01 -17.73
C PHE A 21 -32.39 -6.19 -16.49
N LYS A 22 -31.95 -7.42 -16.23
CA LYS A 22 -31.19 -7.80 -15.03
C LYS A 22 -29.69 -7.82 -15.29
N VAL A 23 -28.94 -7.22 -14.38
CA VAL A 23 -27.48 -7.33 -14.26
C VAL A 23 -27.17 -8.01 -12.95
N THR A 24 -26.45 -9.12 -13.01
CA THR A 24 -25.99 -9.83 -11.82
C THR A 24 -24.73 -9.17 -11.30
N TYR A 25 -24.56 -9.12 -9.97
CA TYR A 25 -23.31 -8.74 -9.35
C TYR A 25 -22.20 -9.66 -9.84
N ASP A 26 -21.07 -9.08 -10.25
CA ASP A 26 -19.94 -9.76 -10.88
C ASP A 26 -18.91 -10.27 -9.87
N GLY A 27 -19.02 -9.86 -8.60
CA GLY A 27 -18.24 -10.44 -7.50
C GLY A 27 -18.87 -11.69 -6.88
N ASP A 28 -18.13 -12.27 -5.92
CA ASP A 28 -18.55 -13.44 -5.14
C ASP A 28 -19.84 -13.16 -4.36
N ALA A 29 -20.76 -14.12 -4.32
CA ALA A 29 -21.98 -14.05 -3.53
C ALA A 29 -21.71 -13.86 -2.02
N GLU A 30 -20.60 -14.38 -1.51
CA GLU A 30 -20.16 -14.26 -0.11
C GLU A 30 -19.86 -12.80 0.27
N ASN A 31 -19.64 -11.91 -0.70
CA ASN A 31 -19.38 -10.50 -0.44
C ASN A 31 -20.51 -9.80 0.34
N ILE A 32 -21.74 -10.31 0.28
CA ILE A 32 -22.84 -9.80 1.10
C ILE A 32 -22.67 -10.09 2.60
N ARG A 33 -21.62 -10.80 3.02
CA ARG A 33 -21.26 -11.00 4.44
C ARG A 33 -20.20 -10.04 4.97
N ARG A 34 -19.58 -9.25 4.09
CA ARG A 34 -18.51 -8.33 4.49
C ARG A 34 -19.12 -7.04 5.07
N THR A 35 -18.69 -6.67 6.27
CA THR A 35 -19.11 -5.44 6.97
C THR A 35 -18.51 -4.17 6.38
N GLY A 36 -17.38 -4.28 5.67
CA GLY A 36 -16.79 -3.16 4.93
C GLY A 36 -17.66 -2.71 3.76
N TRP A 37 -17.69 -1.40 3.50
CA TRP A 37 -18.36 -0.85 2.32
C TRP A 37 -17.65 -1.27 1.04
N GLN A 38 -18.41 -1.88 0.15
CA GLN A 38 -17.96 -2.37 -1.15
C GLN A 38 -18.58 -1.53 -2.25
N MET A 39 -17.88 -1.41 -3.37
CA MET A 39 -18.41 -0.74 -4.55
C MET A 39 -18.72 -1.77 -5.63
N TRP A 40 -19.93 -1.69 -6.19
CA TRP A 40 -20.29 -2.37 -7.42
C TRP A 40 -20.51 -1.35 -8.54
N TYR A 41 -19.75 -1.50 -9.62
CA TYR A 41 -19.89 -0.73 -10.85
C TYR A 41 -20.73 -1.52 -11.85
N ILE A 42 -21.65 -0.84 -12.52
CA ILE A 42 -22.53 -1.45 -13.52
C ILE A 42 -22.40 -0.62 -14.79
N ASP A 43 -21.87 -1.22 -15.85
CA ASP A 43 -21.88 -0.61 -17.17
C ASP A 43 -23.30 -0.65 -17.73
N LEU A 44 -23.99 0.50 -17.65
CA LEU A 44 -25.37 0.61 -18.10
C LEU A 44 -25.50 0.64 -19.63
N ALA A 45 -24.46 1.07 -20.34
CA ALA A 45 -24.47 1.14 -21.80
C ALA A 45 -24.48 -0.25 -22.43
N SER A 46 -23.89 -1.24 -21.75
CA SER A 46 -23.88 -2.65 -22.17
C SER A 46 -25.25 -3.36 -22.11
N LEU A 47 -26.23 -2.79 -21.39
CA LEU A 47 -27.45 -3.50 -21.01
C LEU A 47 -28.53 -3.56 -22.09
N GLY A 48 -28.30 -2.90 -23.24
CA GLY A 48 -29.27 -2.85 -24.35
C GLY A 48 -30.58 -2.13 -24.00
N VAL A 49 -30.63 -1.41 -22.88
CA VAL A 49 -31.79 -0.61 -22.45
C VAL A 49 -31.67 0.83 -22.92
N SER A 50 -32.82 1.46 -23.17
CA SER A 50 -32.87 2.91 -23.42
C SER A 50 -32.63 3.66 -22.12
N LEU A 51 -31.40 4.16 -21.93
CA LEU A 51 -31.02 4.96 -20.75
C LEU A 51 -31.65 6.35 -20.73
N SER A 52 -32.22 6.80 -21.85
CA SER A 52 -32.99 8.05 -21.91
C SER A 52 -34.40 7.93 -21.31
N ASN A 53 -34.86 6.72 -20.98
CA ASN A 53 -36.17 6.50 -20.36
C ASN A 53 -36.14 5.32 -19.38
N VAL A 54 -35.56 5.52 -18.20
CA VAL A 54 -35.59 4.54 -17.10
C VAL A 54 -36.81 4.81 -16.22
N THR A 55 -37.77 3.89 -16.23
CA THR A 55 -39.00 3.96 -15.44
C THR A 55 -38.93 3.13 -14.17
N GLU A 56 -38.03 2.14 -14.11
CA GLU A 56 -37.86 1.26 -12.96
C GLU A 56 -36.39 0.91 -12.73
N LEU A 57 -35.95 1.03 -11.47
CA LEU A 57 -34.70 0.51 -10.94
C LEU A 57 -35.04 -0.42 -9.76
N SER A 58 -34.57 -1.66 -9.81
CA SER A 58 -34.68 -2.60 -8.68
C SER A 58 -33.30 -3.08 -8.26
N ILE A 59 -33.08 -3.21 -6.97
CA ILE A 59 -31.92 -3.94 -6.41
C ILE A 59 -32.50 -5.15 -5.69
N GLY A 60 -31.94 -6.32 -5.93
CA GLY A 60 -32.47 -7.56 -5.37
C GLY A 60 -31.42 -8.65 -5.20
N PHE A 61 -31.88 -9.78 -4.69
CA PHE A 61 -31.07 -10.97 -4.46
C PHE A 61 -31.73 -12.16 -5.14
N GLU A 62 -30.94 -13.02 -5.77
CA GLU A 62 -31.41 -14.26 -6.38
C GLU A 62 -32.02 -15.15 -5.30
N ARG A 63 -33.26 -15.55 -5.50
CA ARG A 63 -34.01 -16.33 -4.51
C ARG A 63 -33.36 -17.70 -4.34
N SER A 64 -32.99 -18.04 -3.11
CA SER A 64 -32.53 -19.39 -2.75
C SER A 64 -33.67 -20.20 -2.13
N GLY A 65 -34.03 -21.31 -2.77
CA GLY A 65 -35.09 -22.20 -2.29
C GLY A 65 -36.49 -21.56 -2.16
N ALA A 66 -37.38 -22.20 -1.42
CA ALA A 66 -38.77 -21.76 -1.28
C ALA A 66 -38.91 -20.50 -0.41
N VAL A 67 -38.04 -20.31 0.58
CA VAL A 67 -38.16 -19.23 1.59
C VAL A 67 -37.30 -18.00 1.23
N GLY A 68 -36.23 -18.16 0.44
CA GLY A 68 -35.21 -17.14 0.25
C GLY A 68 -34.20 -17.13 1.40
N GLY A 69 -33.10 -16.40 1.23
CA GLY A 69 -32.15 -16.13 2.29
C GLY A 69 -32.67 -15.07 3.27
N GLN A 70 -32.11 -15.07 4.48
CA GLN A 70 -32.36 -14.05 5.50
C GLN A 70 -31.08 -13.23 5.73
N GLY A 71 -31.23 -11.95 6.04
CA GLY A 71 -30.10 -11.06 6.28
C GLY A 71 -30.43 -9.59 6.16
N VAL A 72 -29.40 -8.76 6.33
CA VAL A 72 -29.43 -7.31 6.15
C VAL A 72 -28.28 -6.89 5.24
N VAL A 73 -28.58 -6.15 4.17
CA VAL A 73 -27.58 -5.50 3.32
C VAL A 73 -27.93 -4.02 3.24
N TYR A 74 -26.97 -3.18 3.62
CA TYR A 74 -27.08 -1.73 3.49
C TYR A 74 -26.63 -1.31 2.10
N PHE A 75 -27.32 -0.34 1.52
CA PHE A 75 -26.99 0.25 0.23
C PHE A 75 -26.81 1.75 0.38
N ASP A 76 -25.79 2.29 -0.26
CA ASP A 76 -25.53 3.73 -0.32
C ASP A 76 -24.77 4.08 -1.61
N GLY A 77 -24.52 5.35 -1.87
CA GLY A 77 -23.68 5.80 -2.98
C GLY A 77 -24.21 5.34 -4.35
N ILE A 78 -25.54 5.25 -4.50
CA ILE A 78 -26.19 5.00 -5.78
C ILE A 78 -26.05 6.29 -6.60
N ARG A 79 -25.14 6.27 -7.58
CA ARG A 79 -24.78 7.42 -8.42
C ARG A 79 -24.68 6.98 -9.87
N LEU A 80 -25.05 7.89 -10.77
CA LEU A 80 -24.90 7.74 -12.20
C LEU A 80 -23.75 8.64 -12.69
N TYR A 81 -22.96 8.13 -13.62
CA TYR A 81 -21.89 8.89 -14.27
C TYR A 81 -22.12 8.84 -15.78
N SER A 82 -21.83 9.96 -16.46
CA SER A 82 -21.96 10.08 -17.92
C SER A 82 -20.72 9.60 -18.67
N HIS A 83 -19.78 8.98 -17.99
CA HIS A 83 -18.51 8.50 -18.52
C HIS A 83 -18.20 7.13 -17.94
N ASP A 84 -17.42 6.35 -18.67
CA ASP A 84 -16.94 5.06 -18.21
C ASP A 84 -16.02 5.20 -16.99
N ARG A 85 -15.92 4.10 -16.24
CA ARG A 85 -14.89 3.96 -15.21
C ARG A 85 -13.52 4.08 -15.86
N GLN A 86 -12.73 5.04 -15.39
CA GLN A 86 -11.29 4.98 -15.62
C GLN A 86 -10.70 3.93 -14.68
N LEU A 87 -10.46 2.75 -15.23
CA LEU A 87 -9.56 1.78 -14.65
C LEU A 87 -8.15 2.25 -14.96
N ILE A 88 -7.42 2.69 -13.95
CA ILE A 88 -5.97 2.63 -14.05
C ILE A 88 -5.65 1.17 -13.79
N THR A 89 -5.55 0.36 -14.85
CA THR A 89 -4.89 -0.94 -14.75
C THR A 89 -3.44 -0.61 -14.40
N PRO A 90 -2.96 -0.96 -13.20
CA PRO A 90 -1.55 -0.78 -12.89
C PRO A 90 -0.77 -1.57 -13.94
N ALA A 91 0.06 -0.87 -14.70
CA ALA A 91 1.06 -1.49 -15.53
C ALA A 91 2.34 -1.53 -14.71
N GLU A 92 3.05 -2.65 -14.78
CA GLU A 92 4.40 -2.71 -14.24
C GLU A 92 5.21 -1.55 -14.83
N PRO A 93 5.88 -0.74 -13.99
CA PRO A 93 6.74 0.32 -14.50
C PRO A 93 7.83 -0.31 -15.38
N GLY A 94 8.18 0.37 -16.47
CA GLY A 94 9.30 -0.07 -17.29
C GLY A 94 10.59 -0.15 -16.47
N THR A 95 11.51 -1.02 -16.86
CA THR A 95 12.80 -1.21 -16.15
C THR A 95 13.81 -0.08 -16.41
N ALA A 96 13.43 0.94 -17.19
CA ALA A 96 14.29 2.08 -17.47
C ALA A 96 14.58 2.85 -16.18
N ASN A 97 15.86 3.01 -15.85
CA ASN A 97 16.36 3.62 -14.61
C ASN A 97 16.00 2.86 -13.32
N LEU A 98 15.65 1.57 -13.42
CA LEU A 98 15.47 0.73 -12.25
C LEU A 98 16.82 0.53 -11.55
N VAL A 99 16.91 0.92 -10.29
CA VAL A 99 18.15 0.85 -9.50
C VAL A 99 18.29 -0.47 -8.75
N GLY A 100 17.18 -1.04 -8.31
CA GLY A 100 17.15 -2.34 -7.65
C GLY A 100 15.74 -2.91 -7.60
N HIS A 101 15.62 -4.22 -7.71
CA HIS A 101 14.38 -4.96 -7.55
C HIS A 101 14.67 -6.36 -6.98
N TRP A 102 14.25 -6.60 -5.75
CA TRP A 102 14.41 -7.89 -5.07
C TRP A 102 13.04 -8.54 -4.91
N GLN A 103 12.87 -9.73 -5.50
CA GLN A 103 11.60 -10.47 -5.46
C GLN A 103 11.46 -11.37 -4.23
N PHE A 104 12.58 -11.67 -3.54
CA PHE A 104 12.64 -12.47 -2.31
C PHE A 104 12.16 -13.92 -2.47
N GLU A 105 12.41 -14.52 -3.64
CA GLU A 105 12.03 -15.90 -3.96
C GLU A 105 13.06 -16.94 -3.48
N GLU A 106 14.24 -16.49 -3.06
CA GLU A 106 15.32 -17.34 -2.58
C GLU A 106 14.93 -18.09 -1.30
N ALA A 107 15.41 -19.33 -1.16
CA ALA A 107 15.19 -20.11 0.06
C ALA A 107 16.17 -19.75 1.19
N SER A 108 17.32 -19.16 0.85
CA SER A 108 18.39 -18.74 1.75
C SER A 108 19.49 -18.02 0.95
N GLY A 109 20.37 -17.27 1.63
CA GLY A 109 21.60 -16.74 1.04
C GLY A 109 21.39 -15.40 0.34
N THR A 110 22.19 -15.13 -0.70
CA THR A 110 22.15 -13.88 -1.46
C THR A 110 20.75 -13.62 -2.01
N LEU A 111 20.27 -12.39 -1.82
CA LEU A 111 19.01 -11.90 -2.42
C LEU A 111 19.34 -11.23 -3.74
N PHE A 112 18.97 -11.83 -4.87
CA PHE A 112 19.45 -11.35 -6.16
C PHE A 112 18.67 -10.13 -6.64
N ASP A 113 19.39 -9.07 -6.96
CA ASP A 113 18.84 -7.91 -7.64
C ASP A 113 18.52 -8.25 -9.10
N GLN A 114 17.30 -7.92 -9.53
CA GLN A 114 16.80 -8.18 -10.87
C GLN A 114 17.02 -6.99 -11.82
N SER A 115 17.62 -5.90 -11.33
CA SER A 115 18.06 -4.78 -12.14
C SER A 115 19.43 -5.06 -12.80
N ASP A 116 19.80 -4.22 -13.77
CA ASP A 116 21.12 -4.30 -14.41
C ASP A 116 22.28 -3.87 -13.47
N ASN A 117 21.99 -3.32 -12.28
CA ASN A 117 23.00 -2.83 -11.34
C ASN A 117 23.57 -3.92 -10.44
N HIS A 118 22.94 -5.09 -10.35
CA HIS A 118 23.38 -6.21 -9.52
C HIS A 118 23.62 -5.78 -8.05
N ASN A 119 22.72 -4.97 -7.51
CA ASN A 119 22.75 -4.53 -6.11
C ASN A 119 22.29 -5.66 -5.17
N ASP A 120 22.88 -6.85 -5.29
CA ASP A 120 22.47 -8.03 -4.53
C ASP A 120 22.47 -7.76 -3.01
N GLY A 121 21.45 -8.30 -2.34
CA GLY A 121 21.24 -8.13 -0.91
C GLY A 121 21.93 -9.19 -0.07
N THR A 122 22.45 -8.76 1.08
CA THR A 122 22.98 -9.62 2.15
C THR A 122 22.13 -9.46 3.39
N SER A 123 21.58 -10.55 3.89
CA SER A 123 20.78 -10.59 5.13
C SER A 123 21.65 -10.77 6.37
N PHE A 124 21.16 -10.26 7.49
CA PHE A 124 21.82 -10.30 8.79
C PHE A 124 20.84 -10.75 9.89
N GLN A 125 21.40 -11.26 10.99
CA GLN A 125 20.76 -11.51 12.29
C GLN A 125 19.60 -12.52 12.39
N GLY A 126 19.02 -12.97 11.30
CA GLY A 126 17.94 -13.96 11.39
C GLY A 126 16.83 -13.85 10.36
N VAL A 127 16.88 -12.84 9.48
CA VAL A 127 15.89 -12.60 8.41
C VAL A 127 15.37 -13.91 7.84
N LEU A 128 14.06 -14.10 7.97
CA LEU A 128 13.38 -15.32 7.54
C LEU A 128 13.09 -15.25 6.05
N TYR A 129 13.41 -16.31 5.31
CA TYR A 129 13.13 -16.44 3.89
C TYR A 129 11.80 -17.18 3.68
N GLN A 130 11.23 -17.08 2.49
CA GLN A 130 10.04 -17.85 2.07
C GLN A 130 8.84 -17.71 3.01
N GLN A 131 8.65 -16.54 3.60
CA GLN A 131 7.39 -16.20 4.24
C GLN A 131 6.32 -16.02 3.16
N THR A 132 5.05 -16.25 3.48
CA THR A 132 3.98 -16.07 2.50
C THR A 132 3.87 -14.60 2.10
N GLY A 133 4.23 -14.28 0.85
CA GLY A 133 4.18 -12.93 0.30
C GLY A 133 2.81 -12.57 -0.27
N GLN A 134 2.62 -11.29 -0.60
CA GLN A 134 1.49 -10.85 -1.42
C GLN A 134 1.58 -11.41 -2.85
N VAL A 135 2.81 -11.45 -3.37
CA VAL A 135 3.18 -12.09 -4.64
C VAL A 135 4.33 -13.03 -4.30
N GLY A 136 4.16 -14.33 -4.57
CA GLY A 136 5.19 -15.33 -4.27
C GLY A 136 5.58 -15.35 -2.79
N TYR A 137 6.85 -15.14 -2.52
CA TYR A 137 7.42 -15.12 -1.18
C TYR A 137 7.77 -13.71 -0.70
N ALA A 138 8.05 -13.60 0.60
CA ALA A 138 8.56 -12.41 1.24
C ALA A 138 9.60 -12.76 2.31
N LEU A 139 10.33 -11.74 2.74
CA LEU A 139 11.17 -11.81 3.94
C LEU A 139 10.32 -11.57 5.19
N GLY A 140 10.72 -12.23 6.28
CA GLY A 140 10.22 -11.96 7.63
C GLY A 140 11.29 -11.30 8.48
N PHE A 141 10.88 -10.32 9.27
CA PHE A 141 11.70 -9.56 10.22
C PHE A 141 11.05 -9.69 11.60
N ASP A 142 11.86 -9.75 12.66
CA ASP A 142 11.39 -10.03 14.02
C ASP A 142 11.15 -8.78 14.90
N GLY A 143 11.38 -7.59 14.37
CA GLY A 143 11.27 -6.34 15.12
C GLY A 143 12.41 -6.05 16.08
N ILE A 144 13.50 -6.84 16.07
CA ILE A 144 14.60 -6.74 17.04
C ILE A 144 15.90 -6.31 16.40
N ASP A 145 16.45 -7.10 15.46
CA ASP A 145 17.74 -6.78 14.84
C ASP A 145 17.93 -7.30 13.40
N ASP A 146 16.87 -7.81 12.76
CA ASP A 146 16.90 -8.27 11.38
C ASP A 146 17.01 -7.12 10.36
N TYR A 147 17.95 -7.24 9.43
CA TYR A 147 18.05 -6.30 8.30
C TYR A 147 18.78 -6.92 7.10
N VAL A 148 18.63 -6.26 5.95
CA VAL A 148 19.31 -6.58 4.70
C VAL A 148 20.02 -5.33 4.19
N VAL A 149 21.27 -5.47 3.78
CA VAL A 149 22.06 -4.42 3.12
C VAL A 149 22.16 -4.75 1.63
N VAL A 150 22.01 -3.74 0.78
CA VAL A 150 22.11 -3.87 -0.68
C VAL A 150 23.28 -3.08 -1.26
N GLY A 151 23.63 -3.37 -2.51
CA GLY A 151 24.60 -2.60 -3.27
C GLY A 151 24.17 -1.14 -3.50
N THR A 152 25.16 -0.27 -3.74
CA THR A 152 24.95 1.18 -3.93
C THR A 152 25.19 1.65 -5.37
N THR A 153 25.23 0.73 -6.33
CA THR A 153 25.47 1.06 -7.73
C THR A 153 24.26 1.80 -8.27
N GLY A 154 24.45 3.03 -8.74
CA GLY A 154 23.38 3.85 -9.30
C GLY A 154 22.38 4.39 -8.28
N THR A 155 22.72 4.38 -6.98
CA THR A 155 21.85 4.95 -5.92
C THR A 155 21.48 6.40 -6.27
N PRO A 156 20.17 6.69 -6.41
CA PRO A 156 19.72 8.01 -6.84
C PRO A 156 19.65 8.97 -5.65
N THR A 157 19.58 10.25 -5.97
CA THR A 157 19.46 11.34 -5.00
C THR A 157 18.40 12.33 -5.44
N ASP A 158 17.78 13.02 -4.48
CA ASP A 158 16.81 14.11 -4.60
C ASP A 158 15.49 13.81 -5.32
N THR A 159 15.50 13.07 -6.44
CA THR A 159 14.33 12.61 -7.18
C THR A 159 14.44 11.11 -7.42
N PHE A 160 13.64 10.33 -6.70
CA PHE A 160 13.66 8.87 -6.74
C PHE A 160 12.39 8.28 -6.14
N SER A 161 12.17 6.98 -6.34
CA SER A 161 11.11 6.24 -5.65
C SER A 161 11.63 4.96 -5.03
N PHE A 162 11.11 4.59 -3.87
CA PHE A 162 11.39 3.32 -3.19
C PHE A 162 10.15 2.83 -2.44
N GLY A 163 10.09 1.54 -2.15
CA GLY A 163 8.96 0.93 -1.47
C GLY A 163 8.72 -0.49 -1.95
N GLY A 164 7.54 -1.02 -1.65
CA GLY A 164 7.14 -2.36 -2.05
C GLY A 164 5.88 -2.83 -1.30
N TRP A 165 5.63 -4.13 -1.37
CA TRP A 165 4.63 -4.78 -0.52
C TRP A 165 5.16 -4.92 0.90
N LEU A 166 4.44 -4.36 1.86
CA LEU A 166 4.77 -4.38 3.28
C LEU A 166 3.57 -4.88 4.08
N LYS A 167 3.85 -5.68 5.10
CA LYS A 167 2.87 -6.16 6.07
C LYS A 167 3.49 -6.04 7.45
N THR A 168 2.73 -5.51 8.39
CA THR A 168 3.14 -5.33 9.80
C THR A 168 1.94 -5.60 10.69
N SER A 169 2.20 -6.07 11.91
CA SER A 169 1.18 -6.17 12.96
C SER A 169 1.42 -5.20 14.12
N ALA A 170 2.55 -4.50 14.11
CA ALA A 170 2.96 -3.58 15.16
C ALA A 170 2.44 -2.16 14.91
N THR A 171 2.28 -1.39 15.97
CA THR A 171 2.18 0.07 15.90
C THR A 171 3.56 0.71 16.04
N HIS A 172 3.72 1.93 15.57
CA HIS A 172 4.90 2.76 15.83
C HIS A 172 4.53 4.12 16.45
N GLU A 173 5.53 4.83 16.96
CA GLU A 173 5.36 6.20 17.44
C GLU A 173 5.07 7.16 16.29
N ILE A 174 4.01 7.97 16.46
CA ILE A 174 3.60 8.98 15.47
C ILE A 174 4.22 10.32 15.87
N ASP A 175 5.30 10.67 15.19
CA ASP A 175 5.93 11.96 15.34
C ASP A 175 5.23 13.04 14.50
N GLY A 176 5.36 14.29 14.95
CA GLY A 176 4.87 15.44 14.19
C GLY A 176 5.71 15.73 12.95
N GLU A 177 5.05 16.09 11.85
CA GLU A 177 5.73 16.43 10.60
C GLU A 177 6.61 17.68 10.78
N SER A 178 7.88 17.59 10.38
CA SER A 178 8.89 18.63 10.58
C SER A 178 10.03 18.51 9.57
N ILE A 179 10.83 19.57 9.46
CA ILE A 179 12.11 19.60 8.73
C ILE A 179 13.30 19.83 9.67
N SER A 180 13.11 19.57 10.97
CA SER A 180 14.16 19.72 11.99
C SER A 180 13.85 18.90 13.24
N GLY A 181 14.87 18.65 14.05
CA GLY A 181 14.78 17.82 15.25
C GLY A 181 15.20 16.39 14.98
N THR A 182 15.13 15.54 16.01
CA THR A 182 15.68 14.16 16.02
C THR A 182 14.67 13.15 16.57
N VAL A 183 13.39 13.36 16.25
CA VAL A 183 12.29 12.59 16.83
C VAL A 183 12.30 11.13 16.40
N GLY A 184 12.77 10.83 15.18
CA GLY A 184 12.88 9.46 14.64
C GLY A 184 13.95 8.56 15.29
N THR A 185 14.43 8.90 16.49
CA THR A 185 15.47 8.14 17.21
C THR A 185 14.92 7.13 18.21
N ALA A 186 13.59 7.01 18.34
CA ALA A 186 12.94 6.01 19.16
C ALA A 186 11.54 5.67 18.63
N GLY A 187 11.02 4.50 19.03
CA GLY A 187 9.62 4.13 18.79
C GLY A 187 9.27 3.74 17.35
N GLN A 188 10.26 3.73 16.45
CA GLN A 188 10.03 3.49 15.03
C GLN A 188 10.10 2.01 14.64
N ARG A 189 9.54 1.71 13.47
CA ARG A 189 9.56 0.41 12.79
C ARG A 189 10.03 0.62 11.35
N TYR A 190 11.34 0.67 11.14
CA TYR A 190 11.92 1.08 9.85
C TYR A 190 11.92 -0.08 8.85
N ALA A 191 10.98 -0.04 7.91
CA ALA A 191 10.97 -0.95 6.76
C ALA A 191 12.14 -0.67 5.82
N PHE A 192 12.48 0.62 5.63
CA PHE A 192 13.68 1.09 4.92
C PHE A 192 14.46 2.03 5.82
N ASP A 193 15.77 1.85 5.89
CA ASP A 193 16.62 2.62 6.78
C ASP A 193 16.83 4.05 6.27
N PRO A 194 16.79 5.07 7.15
CA PRO A 194 17.32 6.37 6.84
C PRO A 194 18.84 6.38 7.12
N ALA A 195 19.64 6.08 6.11
CA ALA A 195 21.10 6.11 6.21
C ALA A 195 21.60 7.52 6.64
N HIS A 196 22.61 7.58 7.51
CA HIS A 196 23.08 8.85 8.06
C HIS A 196 23.84 9.68 7.00
N GLY A 197 23.24 10.78 6.52
CA GLY A 197 23.79 11.66 5.48
C GLY A 197 24.94 12.59 5.90
N GLY A 198 25.39 12.52 7.15
CA GLY A 198 26.46 13.39 7.66
C GLY A 198 25.98 14.81 7.95
N ASP A 199 26.88 15.78 7.90
CA ASP A 199 26.58 17.14 8.36
C ASP A 199 25.66 17.93 7.44
N ALA A 200 25.73 17.70 6.12
CA ALA A 200 25.04 18.49 5.10
C ALA A 200 23.85 17.76 4.45
N ASP A 201 23.95 16.45 4.28
CA ASP A 201 23.00 15.64 3.52
C ASP A 201 22.08 14.84 4.45
N GLY A 202 21.02 14.28 3.86
CA GLY A 202 20.10 13.36 4.52
C GLY A 202 20.07 12.01 3.80
N GLY A 203 19.77 10.93 4.50
CA GLY A 203 19.27 9.69 3.89
C GLY A 203 17.79 9.50 4.22
N ALA A 204 16.98 9.23 3.21
CA ALA A 204 15.56 8.96 3.35
C ALA A 204 15.33 7.55 3.91
N GLY A 205 14.31 7.40 4.75
CA GLY A 205 13.86 6.11 5.28
C GLY A 205 12.35 6.10 5.47
N LEU A 206 11.82 4.90 5.71
CA LEU A 206 10.39 4.65 5.83
C LEU A 206 10.10 3.86 7.08
N SER A 207 9.31 4.44 7.98
CA SER A 207 8.73 3.71 9.09
C SER A 207 7.25 3.43 8.85
N VAL A 208 6.84 2.19 9.11
CA VAL A 208 5.46 1.73 8.89
C VAL A 208 4.98 1.00 10.14
N GLY A 209 3.80 1.38 10.62
CA GLY A 209 3.03 0.63 11.60
C GLY A 209 1.58 0.55 11.16
N THR A 210 0.80 -0.31 11.80
CA THR A 210 -0.66 -0.42 11.58
C THR A 210 -1.39 0.92 11.76
N ASN A 211 -0.81 1.85 12.52
CA ASN A 211 -1.36 3.17 12.83
C ASN A 211 -0.78 4.33 11.98
N GLY A 212 0.11 4.08 11.02
CA GLY A 212 0.61 5.13 10.15
C GLY A 212 1.82 4.79 9.28
N ILE A 213 2.15 5.73 8.39
CA ILE A 213 3.29 5.69 7.48
C ILE A 213 4.04 7.01 7.62
N LEU A 214 5.30 6.96 8.03
CA LEU A 214 6.14 8.13 8.26
C LEU A 214 7.42 8.02 7.42
N VAL A 215 7.75 9.09 6.71
CA VAL A 215 9.03 9.24 6.00
C VAL A 215 9.96 10.04 6.90
N TYR A 216 11.14 9.48 7.17
CA TYR A 216 12.19 10.16 7.93
C TYR A 216 13.37 10.48 7.03
N GLU A 217 14.16 11.48 7.43
CA GLU A 217 15.46 11.73 6.84
C GLU A 217 16.51 11.86 7.92
N HIS A 218 17.70 11.28 7.74
CA HIS A 218 18.71 11.20 8.79
C HIS A 218 20.04 11.85 8.39
N GLY A 219 20.58 12.67 9.28
CA GLY A 219 21.90 13.28 9.22
C GLY A 219 22.31 13.83 10.59
N SER A 220 23.42 14.55 10.67
CA SER A 220 23.94 15.07 11.93
C SER A 220 22.93 16.00 12.59
N SER A 221 22.53 15.68 13.83
CA SER A 221 21.52 16.40 14.61
C SER A 221 20.16 16.57 13.89
N TYR A 222 19.79 15.61 13.05
CA TYR A 222 18.62 15.68 12.19
C TYR A 222 18.05 14.29 11.93
N MET A 223 16.84 14.08 12.41
CA MET A 223 16.02 12.91 12.14
C MET A 223 14.52 13.24 12.25
N PRO A 224 14.01 14.26 11.52
CA PRO A 224 12.59 14.57 11.54
C PRO A 224 11.76 13.61 10.68
N ALA A 225 10.46 13.52 10.96
CA ALA A 225 9.49 12.95 10.04
C ALA A 225 9.11 14.02 8.99
N THR A 226 9.57 13.89 7.75
CA THR A 226 9.32 14.86 6.67
C THR A 226 7.97 14.66 5.98
N ALA A 227 7.36 13.48 6.10
CA ALA A 227 5.97 13.23 5.74
C ALA A 227 5.29 12.34 6.79
N VAL A 228 4.08 12.71 7.24
CA VAL A 228 3.32 11.94 8.23
C VAL A 228 1.92 11.62 7.70
N TYR A 229 1.62 10.33 7.55
CA TYR A 229 0.28 9.83 7.29
C TYR A 229 -0.18 8.97 8.48
N GLN A 230 -0.94 9.58 9.39
CA GLN A 230 -1.53 8.87 10.53
C GLN A 230 -2.93 8.39 10.18
N ALA A 231 -3.07 7.08 9.99
CA ALA A 231 -4.34 6.39 9.77
C ALA A 231 -4.19 4.91 10.12
N ASP A 232 -5.30 4.25 10.42
CA ASP A 232 -5.31 2.78 10.45
C ASP A 232 -5.15 2.26 9.01
N ILE A 233 -4.02 1.59 8.75
CA ILE A 233 -3.71 0.95 7.46
C ILE A 233 -3.96 -0.56 7.49
N GLY A 234 -4.48 -1.09 8.60
CA GLY A 234 -4.69 -2.51 8.83
C GLY A 234 -3.39 -3.27 9.05
N ASN A 235 -3.51 -4.60 9.16
CA ASN A 235 -2.41 -5.53 9.37
C ASN A 235 -2.24 -6.55 8.23
N ASP A 236 -2.84 -6.26 7.07
CA ASP A 236 -2.67 -7.04 5.85
C ASP A 236 -1.67 -6.37 4.91
N TRP A 237 -1.37 -7.01 3.79
CA TRP A 237 -0.45 -6.48 2.79
C TRP A 237 -0.91 -5.14 2.24
N ASN A 238 -0.02 -4.15 2.32
CA ASN A 238 -0.19 -2.82 1.75
C ASN A 238 0.96 -2.57 0.76
N HIS A 239 0.63 -2.06 -0.42
CA HIS A 239 1.64 -1.59 -1.37
C HIS A 239 1.96 -0.13 -1.04
N ILE A 240 3.16 0.12 -0.52
CA ILE A 240 3.59 1.45 -0.07
C ILE A 240 4.76 1.90 -0.92
N MET A 241 4.63 3.07 -1.53
CA MET A 241 5.71 3.72 -2.29
C MET A 241 5.94 5.13 -1.76
N ILE A 242 7.21 5.48 -1.60
CA ILE A 242 7.65 6.85 -1.33
C ILE A 242 8.26 7.40 -2.61
N VAL A 243 7.75 8.53 -3.07
CA VAL A 243 8.24 9.22 -4.27
C VAL A 243 8.78 10.58 -3.85
N TYR A 244 10.09 10.74 -3.97
CA TYR A 244 10.76 12.02 -3.87
C TYR A 244 10.76 12.71 -5.22
N ASP A 245 10.32 13.96 -5.25
CA ASP A 245 10.54 14.89 -6.36
C ASP A 245 11.24 16.13 -5.82
N ASN A 246 12.50 16.34 -6.23
CA ASN A 246 13.34 17.45 -5.79
C ASN A 246 13.31 17.63 -4.26
N LYS A 247 13.59 16.55 -3.53
CA LYS A 247 13.65 16.44 -2.06
C LYS A 247 12.31 16.55 -1.32
N GLN A 248 11.19 16.53 -2.02
CA GLN A 248 9.87 16.48 -1.39
C GLN A 248 9.28 15.06 -1.48
N PRO A 249 9.05 14.37 -0.36
CA PRO A 249 8.43 13.05 -0.37
C PRO A 249 6.92 13.13 -0.56
N THR A 250 6.37 12.18 -1.31
CA THR A 250 4.94 11.84 -1.34
C THR A 250 4.77 10.37 -1.00
N ILE A 251 3.88 10.09 -0.04
CA ILE A 251 3.47 8.75 0.38
C ILE A 251 2.32 8.30 -0.52
N TYR A 252 2.51 7.16 -1.17
CA TYR A 252 1.47 6.43 -1.88
C TYR A 252 1.12 5.15 -1.13
N LEU A 253 -0.16 4.96 -0.83
CA LEU A 253 -0.70 3.76 -0.21
C LEU A 253 -1.70 3.11 -1.17
N ASN A 254 -1.43 1.87 -1.57
CA ASN A 254 -2.25 1.08 -2.50
C ASN A 254 -2.56 1.86 -3.80
N GLY A 255 -1.56 2.58 -4.30
CA GLY A 255 -1.62 3.37 -5.54
C GLY A 255 -2.23 4.77 -5.39
N LEU A 256 -2.74 5.14 -4.21
CA LEU A 256 -3.28 6.48 -3.94
C LEU A 256 -2.24 7.36 -3.23
N ALA A 257 -2.01 8.57 -3.73
CA ALA A 257 -1.26 9.59 -2.99
C ALA A 257 -2.04 10.01 -1.74
N VAL A 258 -1.54 9.66 -0.55
CA VAL A 258 -2.21 9.93 0.73
C VAL A 258 -1.61 11.12 1.48
N ARG A 259 -0.34 11.45 1.24
CA ARG A 259 0.33 12.59 1.85
C ARG A 259 1.49 13.07 0.98
N THR A 260 1.53 14.36 0.66
CA THR A 260 2.76 15.04 0.24
C THR A 260 3.34 15.76 1.45
N GLY A 261 4.59 15.46 1.79
CA GLY A 261 5.29 16.00 2.94
C GLY A 261 5.99 17.33 2.66
N LEU A 262 6.91 17.67 3.54
CA LEU A 262 7.72 18.89 3.48
C LEU A 262 8.97 18.65 2.63
N THR A 263 9.41 19.69 1.90
CA THR A 263 10.68 19.65 1.16
C THR A 263 11.85 19.68 2.13
N SER A 264 12.81 18.75 1.96
CA SER A 264 14.01 18.69 2.80
C SER A 264 14.83 19.99 2.74
N PRO A 265 15.36 20.47 3.89
CA PRO A 265 16.34 21.55 3.93
C PRO A 265 17.77 21.05 3.65
N ARG A 266 17.98 19.73 3.54
CA ARG A 266 19.30 19.13 3.30
C ARG A 266 19.81 19.48 1.91
N ALA A 267 21.13 19.47 1.76
CA ALA A 267 21.75 19.76 0.47
C ALA A 267 21.35 18.67 -0.54
N VAL A 268 21.58 17.40 -0.17
CA VAL A 268 21.16 16.21 -0.90
C VAL A 268 20.33 15.28 -0.01
N VAL A 269 19.36 14.58 -0.59
CA VAL A 269 18.66 13.44 0.04
C VAL A 269 18.98 12.16 -0.73
N ASN A 270 19.57 11.18 -0.04
CA ASN A 270 19.97 9.89 -0.60
C ASN A 270 18.86 8.85 -0.42
N ALA A 271 18.69 7.96 -1.41
CA ALA A 271 17.81 6.81 -1.29
C ALA A 271 18.32 5.78 -0.25
N PRO A 272 17.42 4.96 0.35
CA PRO A 272 17.81 3.90 1.29
C PRO A 272 18.75 2.86 0.65
N ILE A 273 19.58 2.24 1.48
CA ILE A 273 20.51 1.16 1.07
C ILE A 273 20.37 -0.10 1.94
N GLN A 274 19.38 -0.10 2.84
CA GLN A 274 19.06 -1.21 3.72
C GLN A 274 17.55 -1.24 4.01
N PHE A 275 17.04 -2.43 4.26
CA PHE A 275 15.66 -2.66 4.69
C PHE A 275 15.60 -3.62 5.87
N GLY A 276 14.52 -3.53 6.65
CA GLY A 276 14.29 -4.35 7.85
C GLY A 276 14.59 -3.65 9.19
N GLY A 277 15.36 -2.57 9.19
CA GLY A 277 15.57 -1.79 10.41
C GLY A 277 16.90 -1.07 10.45
N MET A 278 17.16 -0.38 11.56
CA MET A 278 18.47 0.13 11.96
C MET A 278 18.46 0.48 13.46
N ALA A 279 19.56 1.06 13.97
CA ALA A 279 19.80 1.29 15.40
C ALA A 279 18.65 1.95 16.20
N TYR A 280 17.76 2.73 15.56
CA TYR A 280 16.63 3.38 16.24
C TYR A 280 15.25 2.74 16.00
N GLY A 281 15.20 1.60 15.32
CA GLY A 281 13.96 0.83 15.14
C GLY A 281 14.08 -0.24 14.05
N PHE A 282 13.52 -1.41 14.34
CA PHE A 282 13.48 -2.56 13.42
C PHE A 282 12.05 -2.88 13.01
N PHE A 283 11.86 -3.42 11.81
CA PHE A 283 10.57 -3.73 11.22
C PHE A 283 10.04 -5.07 11.75
N ASP A 284 8.72 -5.15 11.91
CA ASP A 284 7.95 -6.28 12.47
C ASP A 284 6.61 -6.43 11.73
#